data_AF-A0A009ZC74-F1
#
_entry.id   AF-A0A009ZC74-F1
#
_cell.length_a   1.000
_cell.length_b   1.000
_cell.length_c   1.000
_cell.angle_alpha   90.00
_cell.angle_beta   90.00
_cell.angle_gamma   90.00
#
_symmetry.space_group_name_H-M   'P 1'
#
loop_
_entity.id
_entity.type
_entity.pdbx_description
1 polymer ?
#
loop_
_entity_poly.entity_id
_entity_poly.type
_entity_poly.pdbx_seq_one_letter_code
_entity_poly.pdbx_strand_id
1 'polypeptide(L)'
;MNKIVFAAVICMIGLVGCSKEEEPKTETTATNATEQAEPKPVEQESSQSGEDFTPEQAQAFAKNLLHKIEEDEKFLNDAFELKEYDTLSKYVLNDWPNYINQPFSADNAKNSYGRPYFPASDIADPYAVCDTAFSDLNLYAGAMMNLVREDSATLRKIFRKEKEDFLKSKAQCVERVNMTYDEAYEAEEKE
;
A
#
# COMPACT_ATOMS: atom_id res chain seq x y z
N MET A 1 -13.34 -55.24 -0.60
CA MET A 1 -12.69 -54.69 0.60
C MET A 1 -11.28 -55.26 0.66
N ASN A 2 -10.26 -54.51 0.23
CA ASN A 2 -8.86 -54.86 0.45
C ASN A 2 -8.16 -53.60 0.94
N LYS A 3 -7.79 -53.60 2.22
CA LYS A 3 -6.93 -52.59 2.84
C LYS A 3 -5.51 -53.12 2.76
N ILE A 4 -4.60 -52.37 2.13
CA ILE A 4 -3.17 -52.56 2.31
C ILE A 4 -2.61 -51.28 2.90
N VAL A 5 -2.10 -51.45 4.11
CA VAL A 5 -1.39 -50.50 4.97
C VAL A 5 0.10 -50.75 4.72
N PHE A 6 0.88 -49.74 4.36
CA PHE A 6 2.34 -49.65 4.61
C PHE A 6 2.70 -48.16 4.48
N ALA A 7 2.98 -47.45 5.56
CA ALA A 7 4.18 -47.46 6.41
C ALA A 7 5.05 -46.24 6.07
N ALA A 8 5.14 -45.35 7.05
CA ALA A 8 5.89 -44.11 7.03
C ALA A 8 7.41 -44.36 7.04
N VAL A 9 8.15 -43.55 6.29
CA VAL A 9 9.60 -43.41 6.43
C VAL A 9 9.89 -41.99 6.92
N ILE A 10 10.23 -41.93 8.20
CA ILE A 10 10.79 -40.77 8.90
C ILE A 10 12.26 -40.68 8.48
N CYS A 11 12.67 -39.56 7.90
CA CYS A 11 14.08 -39.22 7.73
C CYS A 11 14.42 -38.06 8.67
N MET A 12 15.17 -38.40 9.71
CA MET A 12 15.65 -37.52 10.77
C MET A 12 17.13 -37.21 10.52
N ILE A 13 17.48 -35.95 10.81
CA ILE A 13 18.80 -35.46 11.28
C ILE A 13 19.85 -35.13 10.21
N GLY A 14 20.22 -33.85 10.21
CA GLY A 14 21.46 -33.30 9.69
C GLY A 14 21.73 -31.91 10.29
N LEU A 15 22.03 -31.84 11.59
CA LEU A 15 22.59 -30.67 12.27
C LEU A 15 24.12 -30.73 12.20
N VAL A 16 24.77 -29.85 11.44
CA VAL A 16 26.17 -29.41 11.59
C VAL A 16 26.31 -28.09 10.82
N GLY A 17 26.82 -26.96 11.30
CA GLY A 17 27.41 -26.62 12.59
C GLY A 17 27.63 -25.10 12.68
N CYS A 18 27.46 -24.56 13.88
CA CYS A 18 27.88 -23.21 14.24
C CYS A 18 29.40 -23.19 14.40
N SER A 19 30.11 -22.37 13.63
CA SER A 19 31.50 -22.02 13.92
C SER A 19 31.54 -20.84 14.88
N LYS A 20 32.23 -21.04 16.00
CA LYS A 20 32.68 -20.04 16.97
C LYS A 20 34.03 -19.50 16.50
N GLU A 21 34.20 -18.18 16.53
CA GLU A 21 35.47 -17.45 16.67
C GLU A 21 35.12 -16.19 17.47
N GLU A 22 35.36 -16.22 18.79
CA GLU A 22 36.52 -15.65 19.49
C GLU A 22 36.43 -14.13 19.68
N GLU A 23 35.98 -13.74 20.88
CA GLU A 23 36.19 -12.42 21.47
C GLU A 23 37.63 -12.32 22.04
N PRO A 24 38.31 -11.18 21.90
CA PRO A 24 39.36 -10.79 22.83
C PRO A 24 38.79 -9.89 23.94
N LYS A 25 38.86 -10.42 25.16
CA LYS A 25 38.80 -9.66 26.41
C LYS A 25 39.95 -8.64 26.44
N THR A 26 39.66 -7.39 26.78
CA THR A 26 40.65 -6.53 27.44
C THR A 26 40.01 -5.84 28.63
N GLU A 27 40.81 -5.74 29.68
CA GLU A 27 40.45 -5.52 31.07
C GLU A 27 39.87 -4.15 31.40
N THR A 28 39.07 -4.18 32.45
CA THR A 28 38.55 -3.11 33.27
C THR A 28 39.66 -2.16 33.77
N THR A 29 39.44 -0.86 33.67
CA THR A 29 39.86 0.07 34.73
C THR A 29 38.70 1.04 34.97
N ALA A 30 38.09 0.91 36.15
CA ALA A 30 37.13 1.87 36.67
C ALA A 30 37.88 3.14 37.08
N THR A 31 37.25 4.31 36.97
CA THR A 31 36.94 5.23 38.08
C THR A 31 36.39 6.57 37.56
N ASN A 32 35.18 6.89 38.00
CA ASN A 32 34.54 8.21 38.21
C ASN A 32 34.47 9.22 37.05
N ALA A 33 33.27 9.64 36.66
CA ALA A 33 32.52 10.69 37.35
C ALA A 33 31.19 10.96 36.63
N THR A 34 30.13 11.08 37.41
CA THR A 34 28.80 11.51 37.01
C THR A 34 28.84 12.97 36.56
N GLU A 35 28.47 13.26 35.32
CA GLU A 35 28.01 14.59 34.92
C GLU A 35 26.83 14.44 33.96
N GLN A 36 25.65 14.67 34.54
CA GLN A 36 24.36 14.62 33.87
C GLN A 36 24.22 15.91 33.06
N ALA A 37 24.67 15.88 31.80
CA ALA A 37 24.41 16.95 30.85
C ALA A 37 22.99 16.76 30.29
N GLU A 38 22.12 17.73 30.54
CA GLU A 38 20.80 17.84 29.92
C GLU A 38 20.93 17.77 28.38
N PRO A 39 20.09 16.98 27.68
CA PRO A 39 20.00 17.09 26.24
C PRO A 39 19.35 18.44 25.91
N LYS A 40 20.15 19.37 25.38
CA LYS A 40 19.61 20.55 24.69
C LYS A 40 18.68 20.07 23.57
N PRO A 41 17.51 20.70 23.38
CA PRO A 41 16.70 20.44 22.20
C PRO A 41 17.53 20.84 20.98
N VAL A 42 17.74 19.90 20.07
CA VAL A 42 18.20 20.22 18.73
C VAL A 42 17.03 20.95 18.08
N GLU A 43 17.13 22.29 18.00
CA GLU A 43 16.33 23.05 17.04
C GLU A 43 16.69 22.50 15.67
N GLN A 44 15.80 21.66 15.15
CA GLN A 44 15.83 21.20 13.79
C GLN A 44 15.54 22.44 12.95
N GLU A 45 16.61 23.09 12.46
CA GLU A 45 16.52 24.09 11.40
C GLU A 45 15.78 23.45 10.24
N SER A 46 14.49 23.76 10.17
CA SER A 46 13.62 23.60 9.04
C SER A 46 14.36 24.14 7.81
N SER A 47 14.90 23.22 7.02
CA SER A 47 15.46 23.53 5.72
C SER A 47 14.28 23.82 4.79
N GLN A 48 13.78 25.06 4.84
CA GLN A 48 12.83 25.58 3.87
C GLN A 48 13.52 25.76 2.51
N SER A 49 13.11 24.96 1.54
CA SER A 49 12.67 25.44 0.22
C SER A 49 12.23 24.27 -0.67
N GLY A 50 11.18 23.57 -0.22
CA GLY A 50 10.21 22.96 -1.13
C GLY A 50 9.00 23.89 -1.16
N GLU A 51 8.32 24.06 -2.30
CA GLU A 51 6.99 24.66 -2.28
C GLU A 51 6.12 23.84 -1.31
N ASP A 52 5.56 24.48 -0.28
CA ASP A 52 4.72 23.80 0.69
C ASP A 52 3.52 23.18 -0.05
N PHE A 53 3.30 21.87 0.14
CA PHE A 53 2.18 21.16 -0.46
C PHE A 53 0.86 21.69 0.13
N THR A 54 -0.01 22.29 -0.68
CA THR A 54 -1.18 23.02 -0.16
C THR A 54 -2.46 22.19 -0.13
N PRO A 55 -3.47 22.58 0.68
CA PRO A 55 -4.82 22.00 0.64
C PRO A 55 -5.43 21.94 -0.77
N GLU A 56 -5.23 22.98 -1.58
CA GLU A 56 -5.72 23.03 -2.97
C GLU A 56 -5.01 22.00 -3.85
N GLN A 57 -3.70 21.81 -3.65
CA GLN A 57 -2.94 20.79 -4.36
C GLN A 57 -3.37 19.38 -3.93
N ALA A 58 -3.65 19.16 -2.65
CA ALA A 58 -4.19 17.90 -2.14
C ALA A 58 -5.56 17.57 -2.73
N GLN A 59 -6.48 18.54 -2.74
CA GLN A 59 -7.80 18.35 -3.34
C GLN A 59 -7.70 18.14 -4.86
N ALA A 60 -6.80 18.86 -5.55
CA ALA A 60 -6.57 18.68 -6.98
C ALA A 60 -6.01 17.29 -7.28
N PHE A 61 -5.05 16.80 -6.48
CA PHE A 61 -4.53 15.44 -6.56
C PHE A 61 -5.67 14.41 -6.38
N ALA A 62 -6.50 14.57 -5.35
CA ALA A 62 -7.61 13.66 -5.07
C ALA A 62 -8.65 13.64 -6.21
N LYS A 63 -8.97 14.80 -6.80
CA LYS A 63 -9.84 14.91 -7.97
C LYS A 63 -9.27 14.17 -9.18
N ASN A 64 -7.97 14.33 -9.44
CA ASN A 64 -7.31 13.63 -10.54
C ASN A 64 -7.27 12.11 -10.31
N LEU A 65 -7.03 11.68 -9.06
CA LEU A 65 -7.05 10.26 -8.72
C LEU A 65 -8.45 9.66 -8.85
N LEU A 66 -9.50 10.38 -8.41
CA LEU A 66 -10.89 9.96 -8.60
C LEU A 66 -11.23 9.83 -10.09
N HIS A 67 -10.85 10.81 -10.91
CA HIS A 67 -11.06 10.75 -12.35
C HIS A 67 -10.38 9.51 -12.96
N LYS A 68 -9.13 9.23 -12.58
CA LYS A 68 -8.43 8.02 -13.00
C LYS A 68 -9.15 6.74 -12.57
N ILE A 69 -9.63 6.66 -11.33
CA ILE A 69 -10.41 5.52 -10.83
C ILE A 69 -11.65 5.28 -11.71
N GLU A 70 -12.36 6.33 -12.11
CA GLU A 70 -13.54 6.23 -12.95
C GLU A 70 -13.22 5.77 -14.38
N GLU A 71 -12.14 6.28 -14.96
CA GLU A 71 -11.68 5.85 -16.29
C GLU A 71 -11.21 4.40 -16.29
N ASP A 72 -10.38 4.03 -15.31
CA ASP A 72 -9.86 2.67 -15.14
C ASP A 72 -11.01 1.69 -14.86
N GLU A 73 -11.98 2.02 -13.99
CA GLU A 73 -13.16 1.19 -13.73
C GLU A 73 -13.93 0.90 -15.02
N LYS A 74 -14.19 1.92 -15.83
CA LYS A 74 -14.91 1.74 -17.10
C LYS A 74 -14.13 0.82 -18.04
N PHE A 75 -12.85 1.10 -18.23
CA PHE A 75 -11.95 0.29 -19.05
C PHE A 75 -11.91 -1.18 -18.61
N LEU A 76 -11.83 -1.43 -17.30
CA LEU A 76 -11.77 -2.77 -16.72
C LEU A 76 -13.10 -3.52 -16.86
N ASN A 77 -14.24 -2.84 -16.66
CA ASN A 77 -15.55 -3.44 -16.86
C ASN A 77 -15.76 -3.84 -18.32
N ASP A 78 -15.40 -2.97 -19.27
CA ASP A 78 -15.48 -3.28 -20.71
C ASP A 78 -14.63 -4.53 -21.04
N ALA A 79 -13.38 -4.60 -20.56
CA ALA A 79 -12.50 -5.76 -20.75
C ALA A 79 -13.07 -7.05 -20.12
N PHE A 80 -13.70 -6.94 -18.93
CA PHE A 80 -14.31 -8.06 -18.24
C PHE A 80 -15.58 -8.61 -18.93
N GLU A 81 -16.38 -7.71 -19.50
CA GLU A 81 -17.54 -8.06 -20.32
C GLU A 81 -17.11 -8.79 -21.60
N LEU A 82 -16.04 -8.31 -22.24
CA LEU A 82 -15.45 -8.89 -23.45
C LEU A 82 -14.56 -10.13 -23.20
N LYS A 83 -14.36 -10.53 -21.93
CA LYS A 83 -13.51 -11.67 -21.53
C LYS A 83 -12.05 -11.55 -21.95
N GLU A 84 -11.53 -10.32 -21.95
CA GLU A 84 -10.15 -10.02 -22.31
C GLU A 84 -9.19 -10.26 -21.13
N TYR A 85 -8.78 -11.52 -20.93
CA TYR A 85 -7.86 -11.89 -19.85
C TYR A 85 -6.54 -11.09 -19.89
N ASP A 86 -5.93 -10.96 -21.06
CA ASP A 86 -4.62 -10.29 -21.20
C ASP A 86 -4.70 -8.80 -20.86
N THR A 87 -5.80 -8.14 -21.21
CA THR A 87 -6.07 -6.74 -20.86
C THR A 87 -6.15 -6.56 -19.34
N LEU A 88 -6.95 -7.39 -18.66
CA LEU A 88 -7.08 -7.37 -17.20
C LEU A 88 -5.76 -7.73 -16.51
N SER A 89 -5.04 -8.72 -17.03
CA SER A 89 -3.76 -9.16 -16.47
C SER A 89 -2.69 -8.09 -16.61
N LYS A 90 -2.63 -7.41 -17.75
CA LYS A 90 -1.70 -6.29 -17.97
C LYS A 90 -1.95 -5.18 -16.96
N TYR A 91 -3.21 -4.81 -16.72
CA TYR A 91 -3.54 -3.76 -15.75
C TYR A 91 -3.03 -4.11 -14.36
N VAL A 92 -3.37 -5.31 -13.86
CA VAL A 92 -3.06 -5.75 -12.49
C VAL A 92 -1.55 -5.95 -12.29
N LEU A 93 -0.86 -6.53 -13.27
CA LEU A 93 0.54 -6.92 -13.12
C LEU A 93 1.53 -5.84 -13.56
N ASN A 94 1.11 -4.89 -14.39
CA ASN A 94 2.01 -3.87 -14.94
C ASN A 94 1.47 -2.46 -14.75
N ASP A 95 0.29 -2.13 -15.28
CA ASP A 95 -0.11 -0.72 -15.38
C ASP A 95 -0.34 -0.10 -13.99
N TRP A 96 -1.04 -0.80 -13.09
CA TRP A 96 -1.26 -0.33 -11.72
C TRP A 96 0.04 -0.28 -10.90
N PRO A 97 0.88 -1.34 -10.84
CA PRO A 97 2.18 -1.27 -10.17
C PRO A 97 3.08 -0.16 -10.73
N ASN A 98 3.10 0.05 -12.05
CA ASN A 98 3.90 1.11 -12.66
C ASN A 98 3.41 2.49 -12.21
N TYR A 99 2.09 2.69 -12.13
CA TYR A 99 1.52 3.95 -11.68
C TYR A 99 1.84 4.24 -10.20
N ILE A 100 1.57 3.30 -9.30
CA ILE A 100 1.77 3.55 -7.86
C ILE A 100 3.25 3.71 -7.45
N ASN A 101 4.17 3.24 -8.30
CA ASN A 101 5.61 3.39 -8.10
C ASN A 101 6.19 4.65 -8.77
N GLN A 102 5.39 5.43 -9.50
CA GLN A 102 5.81 6.73 -10.00
C GLN A 102 5.71 7.75 -8.87
N PRO A 103 6.82 8.39 -8.45
CA PRO A 103 6.76 9.34 -7.35
C PRO A 103 5.98 10.60 -7.70
N PHE A 104 5.17 11.09 -6.77
CA PHE A 104 4.45 12.36 -6.91
C PHE A 104 5.41 13.55 -7.14
N SER A 105 6.54 13.52 -6.42
CA SER A 105 7.55 14.56 -6.43
C SER A 105 8.96 13.97 -6.23
N ALA A 106 10.00 14.78 -6.46
CA ALA A 106 11.37 14.37 -6.18
C ALA A 106 11.62 14.06 -4.69
N ASP A 107 10.86 14.69 -3.79
CA ASP A 107 10.95 14.45 -2.36
C ASP A 107 10.24 13.16 -1.96
N ASN A 108 9.07 12.89 -2.54
CA ASN A 108 8.39 11.59 -2.43
C ASN A 108 9.31 10.44 -2.86
N ALA A 109 10.07 10.60 -3.94
CA ALA A 109 11.00 9.57 -4.43
C ALA A 109 12.09 9.20 -3.41
N LYS A 110 12.44 10.10 -2.49
CA LYS A 110 13.50 9.89 -1.48
C LYS A 110 12.95 9.45 -0.12
N ASN A 111 11.74 9.89 0.22
CA ASN A 111 11.23 9.85 1.59
C ASN A 111 9.98 8.98 1.76
N SER A 112 9.32 8.54 0.69
CA SER A 112 8.11 7.73 0.83
C SER A 112 8.45 6.31 1.27
N TYR A 113 7.79 5.82 2.32
CA TYR A 113 7.66 4.39 2.60
C TYR A 113 6.36 3.89 1.99
N GLY A 114 6.41 2.90 1.09
CA GLY A 114 5.23 2.34 0.44
C GLY A 114 5.03 2.85 -0.99
N ARG A 115 3.95 3.60 -1.23
CA ARG A 115 3.51 4.00 -2.57
C ARG A 115 3.92 5.45 -2.88
N PRO A 116 5.03 5.68 -3.61
CA PRO A 116 5.59 7.03 -3.79
C PRO A 116 4.68 8.00 -4.57
N TYR A 117 3.69 7.49 -5.30
CA TYR A 117 2.75 8.31 -6.07
C TYR A 117 1.80 9.16 -5.23
N PHE A 118 1.57 8.79 -3.96
CA PHE A 118 0.69 9.54 -3.07
C PHE A 118 1.53 10.59 -2.30
N PRO A 119 1.12 11.87 -2.27
CA PRO A 119 1.89 12.94 -1.62
C PRO A 119 2.23 12.59 -0.16
N ALA A 120 3.50 12.71 0.21
CA ALA A 120 3.97 12.39 1.57
C ALA A 120 3.80 13.61 2.49
N SER A 121 2.56 14.00 2.75
CA SER A 121 2.18 15.16 3.57
C SER A 121 0.88 14.85 4.32
N ASP A 122 0.83 15.29 5.57
CA ASP A 122 -0.37 15.34 6.42
C ASP A 122 -1.55 16.07 5.75
N ILE A 123 -1.27 17.07 4.92
CA ILE A 123 -2.28 17.78 4.13
C ILE A 123 -2.96 16.85 3.11
N ALA A 124 -2.34 15.73 2.73
CA ALA A 124 -2.94 14.73 1.85
C ALA A 124 -3.78 13.67 2.59
N ASP A 125 -3.59 13.51 3.91
CA ASP A 125 -4.21 12.45 4.71
C ASP A 125 -5.75 12.42 4.61
N PRO A 126 -6.46 13.58 4.61
CA PRO A 126 -7.90 13.59 4.40
C PRO A 126 -8.35 12.89 3.12
N TYR A 127 -7.49 12.80 2.11
CA TYR A 127 -7.79 12.17 0.82
C TYR A 127 -7.22 10.75 0.68
N ALA A 128 -6.65 10.16 1.74
CA ALA A 128 -6.14 8.78 1.73
C ALA A 128 -7.23 7.75 1.38
N VAL A 129 -8.50 8.05 1.65
CA VAL A 129 -9.65 7.24 1.20
C VAL A 129 -9.68 7.03 -0.33
N CYS A 130 -9.09 7.93 -1.11
CA CYS A 130 -8.95 7.76 -2.57
C CYS A 130 -7.81 6.80 -2.95
N ASP A 131 -6.72 6.71 -2.19
CA ASP A 131 -5.71 5.64 -2.37
C ASP A 131 -6.31 4.27 -2.03
N THR A 132 -7.14 4.20 -1.00
CA THR A 132 -7.91 2.99 -0.67
C THR A 132 -8.81 2.59 -1.82
N ALA A 133 -9.60 3.52 -2.37
CA ALA A 133 -10.45 3.26 -3.54
C ALA A 133 -9.66 2.77 -4.76
N PHE A 134 -8.49 3.36 -5.03
CA PHE A 134 -7.62 2.94 -6.13
C PHE A 134 -6.98 1.57 -5.89
N SER A 135 -6.69 1.22 -4.63
CA SER A 135 -6.23 -0.11 -4.23
C SER A 135 -7.30 -1.17 -4.45
N ASP A 136 -8.51 -0.89 -3.99
CA ASP A 136 -9.63 -1.83 -4.09
C ASP A 136 -10.03 -2.03 -5.55
N LEU A 137 -9.89 -1.02 -6.41
CA LEU A 137 -10.05 -1.20 -7.85
C LEU A 137 -9.06 -2.23 -8.42
N ASN A 138 -7.79 -2.22 -7.97
CA ASN A 138 -6.81 -3.22 -8.40
C ASN A 138 -7.14 -4.62 -7.87
N LEU A 139 -7.63 -4.75 -6.64
CA LEU A 139 -8.12 -6.02 -6.10
C LEU A 139 -9.32 -6.54 -6.89
N TYR A 140 -10.26 -5.65 -7.22
CA TYR A 140 -11.42 -5.95 -8.03
C TYR A 140 -11.04 -6.38 -9.45
N ALA A 141 -10.09 -5.69 -10.09
CA ALA A 141 -9.50 -6.08 -11.37
C ALA A 141 -8.81 -7.45 -11.29
N GLY A 142 -8.11 -7.73 -10.19
CA GLY A 142 -7.54 -9.05 -9.91
C GLY A 142 -8.60 -10.14 -9.82
N ALA A 143 -9.75 -9.86 -9.21
CA ALA A 143 -10.88 -10.78 -9.17
C ALA A 143 -11.51 -10.98 -10.55
N MET A 144 -11.67 -9.92 -11.34
CA MET A 144 -12.10 -9.99 -12.75
C MET A 144 -11.18 -10.90 -13.57
N MET A 145 -9.87 -10.64 -13.53
CA MET A 145 -8.84 -11.41 -14.23
C MET A 145 -8.94 -12.90 -13.90
N ASN A 146 -9.02 -13.23 -12.61
CA ASN A 146 -9.10 -14.63 -12.18
C ASN A 146 -10.41 -15.30 -12.61
N LEU A 147 -11.53 -14.59 -12.55
CA LEU A 147 -12.84 -15.12 -12.94
C LEU A 147 -12.97 -15.31 -14.47
N VAL A 148 -12.33 -14.46 -15.28
CA VAL A 148 -12.23 -14.67 -16.74
C VAL A 148 -11.37 -15.90 -17.06
N ARG A 149 -10.27 -16.09 -16.32
CA ARG A 149 -9.39 -17.26 -16.49
C ARG A 149 -10.08 -18.57 -16.13
N GLU A 150 -10.82 -18.58 -15.02
CA GLU A 150 -11.52 -19.77 -14.52
C GLU A 150 -12.82 -19.36 -13.82
N ASP A 151 -13.95 -19.91 -14.27
CA ASP A 151 -15.24 -19.64 -13.65
C ASP A 151 -15.61 -20.68 -12.59
N SER A 152 -15.38 -20.34 -11.32
CA SER A 152 -15.74 -21.17 -10.16
C SER A 152 -16.66 -20.44 -9.17
N ALA A 153 -17.42 -21.20 -8.38
CA ALA A 153 -18.30 -20.65 -7.35
C ALA A 153 -17.53 -19.77 -6.33
N THR A 154 -16.31 -20.18 -5.98
CA THR A 154 -15.42 -19.42 -5.08
C THR A 154 -15.00 -18.10 -5.71
N LEU A 155 -14.57 -18.12 -6.98
CA LEU A 155 -14.14 -16.90 -7.68
C LEU A 155 -15.31 -15.93 -7.91
N ARG A 156 -16.51 -16.42 -8.20
CA ARG A 156 -17.72 -15.59 -8.24
C ARG A 156 -18.02 -14.91 -6.91
N LYS A 157 -17.75 -15.58 -5.78
CA LYS A 157 -17.93 -15.00 -4.44
C LYS A 157 -16.89 -13.91 -4.17
N ILE A 158 -15.63 -14.16 -4.49
CA ILE A 158 -14.55 -13.18 -4.36
C ILE A 158 -14.87 -11.96 -5.22
N PHE A 159 -15.18 -12.14 -6.51
CA PHE A 159 -15.57 -11.05 -7.40
C PHE A 159 -16.68 -10.16 -6.83
N ARG A 160 -17.75 -10.74 -6.27
CA ARG A 160 -18.83 -9.95 -5.67
C ARG A 160 -18.36 -9.15 -4.45
N LYS A 161 -17.51 -9.75 -3.62
CA LYS A 161 -16.96 -9.08 -2.43
C LYS A 161 -16.04 -7.93 -2.84
N GLU A 162 -15.05 -8.17 -3.69
CA GLU A 162 -14.13 -7.12 -4.12
C GLU A 162 -14.86 -5.98 -4.85
N LYS A 163 -15.94 -6.29 -5.59
CA LYS A 163 -16.83 -5.27 -6.17
C LYS A 163 -17.47 -4.41 -5.10
N GLU A 164 -18.03 -5.03 -4.07
CA GLU A 164 -18.71 -4.32 -2.97
C GLU A 164 -17.72 -3.44 -2.19
N ASP A 165 -16.54 -3.98 -1.88
CA ASP A 165 -15.47 -3.27 -1.19
C ASP A 165 -15.02 -2.04 -2.01
N PHE A 166 -14.75 -2.22 -3.31
CA PHE A 166 -14.41 -1.11 -4.21
C PHE A 166 -15.52 -0.05 -4.33
N LEU A 167 -16.79 -0.46 -4.49
CA LEU A 167 -17.89 0.50 -4.60
C LEU A 167 -18.05 1.33 -3.32
N LYS A 168 -17.80 0.71 -2.16
CA LYS A 168 -17.81 1.41 -0.87
C LYS A 168 -16.67 2.43 -0.79
N SER A 169 -15.43 2.03 -1.05
CA SER A 169 -14.28 2.94 -0.95
C SER A 169 -14.32 4.04 -2.02
N LYS A 170 -14.78 3.74 -3.24
CA LYS A 170 -15.06 4.74 -4.27
C LYS A 170 -16.08 5.77 -3.79
N ALA A 171 -17.18 5.35 -3.16
CA ALA A 171 -18.17 6.28 -2.63
C ALA A 171 -17.58 7.22 -1.56
N GLN A 172 -16.74 6.69 -0.67
CA GLN A 172 -16.04 7.52 0.33
C GLN A 172 -15.07 8.53 -0.33
N CYS A 173 -14.33 8.11 -1.36
CA CYS A 173 -13.48 9.02 -2.13
C CYS A 173 -14.30 10.12 -2.83
N VAL A 174 -15.42 9.76 -3.48
CA VAL A 174 -16.33 10.73 -4.12
C VAL A 174 -16.86 11.74 -3.10
N GLU A 175 -17.29 11.27 -1.93
CA GLU A 175 -17.76 12.13 -0.86
C GLU A 175 -16.66 13.12 -0.42
N ARG A 176 -15.47 12.60 -0.11
CA ARG A 176 -14.33 13.38 0.38
C ARG A 176 -13.83 14.41 -0.62
N VAL A 177 -13.79 14.06 -1.91
CA VAL A 177 -13.37 14.97 -2.99
C VAL A 177 -14.34 16.15 -3.18
N ASN A 178 -15.62 15.95 -2.85
CA ASN A 178 -16.66 16.97 -2.95
C ASN A 178 -16.79 17.86 -1.70
N MET A 179 -16.04 17.56 -0.63
CA MET A 179 -15.94 18.39 0.56
C MET A 179 -14.92 19.52 0.36
N THR A 180 -15.06 20.59 1.14
CA THR A 180 -13.97 21.52 1.39
C THR A 180 -12.83 20.82 2.13
N TYR A 181 -11.64 21.42 2.17
CA TYR A 181 -10.51 20.82 2.89
C TYR A 181 -10.82 20.65 4.39
N ASP A 182 -11.38 21.67 5.05
CA ASP A 182 -11.68 21.62 6.48
C ASP A 182 -12.70 20.51 6.80
N GLU A 183 -13.74 20.36 5.98
CA GLU A 183 -14.72 19.27 6.13
C GLU A 183 -14.07 17.90 5.90
N ALA A 184 -13.20 17.78 4.91
CA ALA A 184 -12.47 16.56 4.61
C ALA A 184 -11.52 16.17 5.75
N TYR A 185 -10.84 17.15 6.34
CA TYR A 185 -9.95 16.97 7.49
C TYR A 185 -10.74 16.52 8.72
N GLU A 186 -11.85 17.21 9.04
CA GLU A 186 -12.71 16.80 10.14
C GLU A 186 -13.33 15.40 9.97
N ALA A 187 -13.58 14.96 8.74
CA ALA A 187 -14.08 13.62 8.46
C ALA A 187 -13.02 12.54 8.68
N GLU A 188 -11.73 12.85 8.46
CA GLU A 188 -10.60 11.95 8.72
C GLU A 188 -10.44 11.68 10.21
N GLU A 189 -10.42 12.73 11.02
CA GLU A 189 -10.23 12.65 12.48
C GLU A 189 -11.35 11.89 13.22
N LYS A 190 -12.48 11.61 12.55
CA LYS A 190 -13.65 10.92 13.11
C LYS A 190 -13.73 9.45 12.71
N GLU A 191 -12.87 8.96 11.81
CA GLU A 191 -12.77 7.55 11.38
C GLU A 191 -11.92 6.70 12.34
#